data_AF-A0AAD7CPW7-F1
#
_entry.id   AF-A0AAD7CPW7-F1
#
_cell.length_a   1.000
_cell.length_b   1.000
_cell.length_c   1.000
_cell.angle_alpha   90.00
_cell.angle_beta   90.00
_cell.angle_gamma   90.00
#
_symmetry.space_group_name_H-M   'P 1'
#
loop_
_entity.id
_entity.type
_entity.pdbx_description
1 polymer ?
#
loop_
_entity_poly.entity_id
_entity_poly.type
_entity_poly.pdbx_seq_one_letter_code
_entity_poly.pdbx_strand_id
1 'polypeptide(L)' 'RLAMFDDPKPSSITTRMYEDLSRPQSNILAQVRTAHIRLNTFLYSFHLAPSPDCNQCLVFETVSHFLLACWRFHLQ' A
#
# COMPACT_ATOMS: atom_id res chain seq x y z
N ARG A 1 32.74 9.81 -1.00
CA ARG A 1 32.54 9.87 0.47
C ARG A 1 31.03 10.06 0.70
N LEU A 2 30.28 8.98 0.90
CA LEU A 2 28.81 8.92 0.94
C LEU A 2 28.27 9.16 2.36
N ALA A 3 28.64 10.27 3.00
CA ALA A 3 28.22 10.59 4.37
C ALA A 3 26.87 11.34 4.43
N MET A 4 26.02 11.26 3.40
CA MET A 4 24.77 12.03 3.30
C MET A 4 23.51 11.20 3.55
N PHE A 5 23.63 9.87 3.58
CA PHE A 5 22.54 8.96 3.95
C PHE A 5 22.70 8.53 5.42
N ASP A 6 22.99 9.47 6.31
CA ASP A 6 22.80 9.21 7.73
C ASP A 6 21.31 8.93 7.92
N ASP A 7 20.98 7.65 8.07
CA ASP A 7 19.64 7.09 8.14
C ASP A 7 18.79 7.89 9.15
N PRO A 8 17.76 8.63 8.71
CA PRO A 8 16.81 9.17 9.65
C PRO A 8 16.11 7.98 10.30
N LYS A 9 16.38 7.77 11.59
CA LYS A 9 15.68 6.78 12.40
C LYS A 9 14.18 6.96 12.18
N PRO A 10 13.42 5.89 11.86
CA PRO A 10 11.98 6.00 11.73
C PRO A 10 11.38 6.59 13.00
N SER A 11 10.35 7.43 12.83
CA SER A 11 9.64 8.00 13.97
C SER A 11 9.10 6.90 14.88
N SER A 12 8.94 7.18 16.17
CA SER A 12 8.37 6.23 17.14
C SER A 12 7.01 5.68 16.70
N ILE A 13 6.19 6.52 16.07
CA ILE A 13 4.91 6.12 15.48
C ILE A 13 5.13 5.06 14.39
N THR A 14 6.09 5.28 13.50
CA THR A 14 6.42 4.32 12.45
C THR A 14 6.94 3.02 13.05
N THR A 15 7.85 3.06 14.03
CA THR A 15 8.36 1.85 14.71
C THR A 15 7.22 1.04 15.33
N ARG A 16 6.33 1.69 16.08
CA ARG A 16 5.18 1.05 16.73
C ARG A 16 4.23 0.34 15.76
N MET A 17 4.09 0.85 14.53
CA MET A 17 3.27 0.19 13.51
C MET A 17 3.82 -1.17 13.06
N TYR A 18 5.12 -1.42 13.25
CA TYR A 18 5.80 -2.64 12.81
C TYR A 18 6.23 -3.57 13.96
N GLU A 19 6.17 -3.12 15.23
CA GLU A 19 6.74 -3.80 16.40
C GLU A 19 6.28 -5.27 16.55
N ASP A 20 5.00 -5.55 16.30
CA ASP A 20 4.41 -6.90 16.47
C ASP A 20 4.12 -7.62 15.14
N LEU A 21 4.59 -7.07 14.01
CA LEU A 21 4.31 -7.64 12.69
C LEU A 21 5.42 -8.61 12.27
N SER A 22 5.00 -9.79 11.82
CA SER A 22 5.90 -10.70 11.11
C SER A 22 6.46 -10.03 9.85
N ARG A 23 7.62 -10.49 9.37
CA ARG A 23 8.24 -9.93 8.16
C ARG A 23 7.29 -9.88 6.94
N PRO A 24 6.46 -10.89 6.65
CA PRO A 24 5.46 -10.80 5.58
C PRO A 24 4.42 -9.70 5.81
N GLN A 25 3.89 -9.57 7.02
CA GLN A 25 2.92 -8.52 7.37
C GLN A 25 3.53 -7.13 7.26
N SER A 26 4.76 -6.96 7.75
CA SER A 26 5.53 -5.72 7.62
C SER A 26 5.75 -5.32 6.17
N ASN A 27 6.08 -6.27 5.29
CA ASN A 27 6.21 -6.00 3.86
C ASN A 27 4.88 -5.54 3.24
N ILE A 28 3.77 -6.21 3.57
CA ILE A 28 2.44 -5.81 3.07
C ILE A 28 2.10 -4.40 3.57
N LEU A 29 2.32 -4.11 4.85
CA LEU A 29 2.05 -2.78 5.42
C LEU A 29 2.91 -1.70 4.74
N ALA A 30 4.19 -1.98 4.48
CA ALA A 30 5.06 -1.06 3.75
C ALA A 30 4.54 -0.76 2.34
N GLN A 31 4.14 -1.79 1.59
CA GLN A 31 3.55 -1.65 0.25
C GLN A 31 2.25 -0.84 0.25
N VAL A 32 1.38 -1.09 1.23
CA VAL A 32 0.12 -0.35 1.40
C VAL A 32 0.41 1.13 1.71
N ARG A 33 1.34 1.42 2.64
CA ARG A 33 1.68 2.79 3.02
C ARG A 33 2.30 3.61 1.89
N THR A 34 3.03 2.97 0.97
CA THR A 34 3.65 3.63 -0.18
C THR A 34 2.79 3.54 -1.46
N ALA A 35 1.59 2.98 -1.38
CA ALA A 35 0.74 2.67 -2.54
C ALA A 35 1.44 1.79 -3.62
N HIS A 36 2.50 1.07 -3.25
CA HIS A 36 3.20 0.09 -4.09
C HIS A 36 2.62 -1.31 -3.89
N ILE A 37 1.31 -1.43 -4.02
CA ILE A 37 0.56 -2.67 -3.88
C ILE A 37 -0.19 -2.95 -5.18
N ARG A 38 -0.50 -4.23 -5.44
CA ARG A 38 -1.17 -4.71 -6.67
C ARG A 38 -2.66 -4.32 -6.74
N LEU A 39 -2.94 -3.03 -6.62
CA LEU A 39 -4.24 -2.44 -6.95
C LEU A 39 -4.25 -1.99 -8.41
N ASN A 40 -5.43 -1.95 -9.01
CA ASN A 40 -5.59 -1.65 -10.43
C ASN A 40 -4.95 -0.31 -10.81
N THR A 41 -5.03 0.73 -9.97
CA THR A 41 -4.37 2.01 -10.22
C THR A 41 -2.85 1.86 -10.40
N PHE A 42 -2.19 1.11 -9.51
CA PHE A 42 -0.74 0.87 -9.58
C PHE A 42 -0.39 0.01 -10.80
N LEU A 43 -1.14 -1.07 -11.04
CA LEU A 43 -0.92 -1.96 -12.17
C LEU A 43 -1.14 -1.26 -13.53
N TYR A 44 -2.13 -0.38 -13.61
CA TYR A 44 -2.45 0.40 -14.80
C TYR A 44 -1.31 1.34 -15.18
N SER A 45 -0.61 1.94 -14.20
CA SER A 45 0.58 2.77 -14.47
C SER A 45 1.71 1.99 -15.16
N PHE A 46 1.75 0.66 -14.98
CA PHE A 46 2.71 -0.23 -15.66
C PHE A 46 2.10 -0.98 -16.84
N HIS A 47 0.87 -0.63 -17.28
CA HIS A 47 0.15 -1.31 -18.36
C HIS A 47 -0.11 -2.81 -18.08
N LEU A 48 -0.15 -3.20 -16.80
CA LEU A 48 -0.40 -4.58 -16.35
C LEU A 48 -1.87 -4.83 -16.00
N ALA A 49 -2.68 -3.77 -15.91
CA ALA A 49 -4.14 -3.85 -15.76
C ALA A 49 -4.82 -3.09 -16.91
N PRO A 50 -6.01 -3.52 -17.34
CA PRO A 50 -6.74 -2.88 -18.44
C PRO A 50 -7.38 -1.54 -18.06
N SER A 51 -7.66 -1.33 -16.77
CA SER A 51 -8.24 -0.10 -16.22
C SER A 51 -7.68 0.12 -14.81
N PRO A 52 -7.57 1.37 -14.34
CA PRO A 52 -7.22 1.69 -12.95
C PRO A 52 -8.41 1.55 -11.99
N ASP A 53 -9.62 1.32 -12.49
CA ASP A 53 -10.85 1.29 -11.70
C ASP A 53 -11.08 -0.05 -11.01
N CYS A 54 -11.77 -0.02 -9.87
CA CYS A 54 -12.26 -1.20 -9.21
C CYS A 54 -13.40 -1.83 -10.02
N ASN A 55 -13.28 -3.11 -10.35
CA ASN A 55 -14.28 -3.83 -11.14
C ASN A 55 -15.67 -3.89 -10.48
N GLN A 56 -15.76 -3.73 -9.16
CA GLN A 56 -17.03 -3.80 -8.42
C GLN A 56 -17.62 -2.41 -8.16
N CYS A 57 -16.79 -1.42 -7.85
CA CYS A 57 -17.25 -0.10 -7.43
C CYS A 57 -17.21 0.95 -8.55
N LEU A 58 -16.57 0.63 -9.69
CA LEU A 58 -16.44 1.50 -10.87
C LEU A 58 -15.82 2.88 -10.56
N VAL A 59 -14.92 2.92 -9.59
CA VAL A 59 -14.11 4.08 -9.20
C VAL A 59 -12.65 3.67 -9.09
N PHE A 60 -11.70 4.61 -9.17
CA PHE A 60 -10.27 4.34 -9.03
C PHE A 60 -9.95 3.45 -7.83
N GLU A 61 -9.25 2.33 -8.06
CA GLU A 61 -8.86 1.40 -7.01
C GLU A 61 -7.61 1.91 -6.28
N THR A 62 -7.82 2.84 -5.36
CA THR A 62 -6.77 3.42 -4.49
C THR A 62 -6.63 2.65 -3.17
N VAL A 63 -5.56 2.89 -2.41
CA VAL A 63 -5.40 2.31 -1.06
C VAL A 63 -6.56 2.68 -0.13
N SER A 64 -6.99 3.94 -0.16
CA SER A 64 -8.14 4.39 0.64
C SER A 64 -9.42 3.68 0.24
N HIS A 65 -9.66 3.53 -1.06
CA HIS A 65 -10.80 2.76 -1.55
C HIS A 65 -10.73 1.30 -1.08
N PHE A 66 -9.58 0.65 -1.31
CA PHE A 66 -9.34 -0.75 -0.93
C PHE A 66 -9.59 -1.01 0.56
N LEU A 67 -9.07 -0.16 1.44
CA LEU A 67 -9.15 -0.36 2.90
C LEU A 67 -10.49 0.07 3.52
N LEU A 68 -11.15 1.10 2.97
CA LEU A 68 -12.23 1.80 3.68
C LEU A 68 -13.58 1.80 2.97
N ALA A 69 -13.63 1.47 1.66
CA ALA A 69 -14.85 1.68 0.86
C ALA A 69 -15.18 0.53 -0.10
N CYS A 70 -14.21 -0.32 -0.44
CA CYS A 70 -14.40 -1.33 -1.48
C CYS A 70 -15.30 -2.46 -0.99
N TRP A 71 -16.51 -2.57 -1.54
CA TRP A 71 -17.46 -3.64 -1.21
C TRP A 71 -16.90 -5.04 -1.44
N ARG A 72 -15.96 -5.19 -2.38
CA ARG A 72 -15.25 -6.46 -2.64
C ARG A 72 -14.51 -7.00 -1.42
N PHE A 73 -14.05 -6.11 -0.54
CA PHE A 73 -13.19 -6.46 0.59
C PHE A 73 -13.76 -6.09 1.96
N HIS A 74 -14.85 -5.31 1.99
CA HIS A 74 -15.49 -4.87 3.22
C HIS A 74 -16.30 -5.98 3.94
N LEU A 75 -16.57 -7.09 3.26
CA LEU A 75 -17.23 -8.28 3.80
C LEU A 75 -16.17 -9.37 4.04
N GLN A 76 -15.53 -9.36 5.22
CA GLN A 76 -14.72 -10.47 5.72
C GLN A 76 -15.21 -10.90 7.10
#